data_AF-A0A1C3NE90-F1
#
_entry.id   AF-A0A1C3NE90-F1
#
_cell.length_a   1.000
_cell.length_b   1.000
_cell.length_c   1.000
_cell.angle_alpha   90.00
_cell.angle_beta   90.00
_cell.angle_gamma   90.00
#
_symmetry.space_group_name_H-M   'P 1'
#
loop_
_entity.id
_entity.type
_entity.pdbx_description
1 polymer ?
#
loop_
_entity_poly.entity_id
_entity_poly.type
_entity_poly.pdbx_seq_one_letter_code
_entity_poly.pdbx_strand_id
1 'polypeptide(L)'
;MTITITNYRELFANIRKRPRMWLIRDDFATVVAFVDGCNEANARSLLTGFQPWLVTQAGCLDNHVWWSIVAHLTEPAGARDVGDMDADLDARAVETLFDLLDEFLELRDERDGLNRIFAAHEQWRRLREQPGCNATETTSAVQWPRAASRIKLDIPTGDNHH
;
A
#
# COMPACT_ATOMS: atom_id res chain seq x y z
N MET A 1 8.13 29.26 8.87
CA MET A 1 7.23 28.14 9.21
C MET A 1 8.11 26.90 9.29
N THR A 2 8.36 26.38 10.48
CA THR A 2 9.25 25.21 10.67
C THR A 2 8.40 23.96 10.59
N ILE A 3 8.66 23.09 9.61
CA ILE A 3 8.04 21.76 9.55
C ILE A 3 8.96 20.83 10.32
N THR A 4 8.50 20.31 11.45
CA THR A 4 9.20 19.25 12.18
C THR A 4 8.63 17.92 11.71
N ILE A 5 9.47 17.09 11.08
CA ILE A 5 9.10 15.76 10.61
C ILE A 5 9.71 14.75 11.57
N THR A 6 8.86 14.00 12.27
CA THR A 6 9.33 13.06 13.29
C THR A 6 9.32 11.61 12.81
N ASN A 7 8.54 11.30 11.77
CA ASN A 7 8.45 9.97 11.17
C ASN A 7 8.05 10.03 9.68
N TYR A 8 8.16 8.89 8.98
CA TYR A 8 7.87 8.80 7.54
C TYR A 8 6.38 8.93 7.20
N ARG A 9 5.47 8.53 8.10
CA ARG A 9 4.03 8.68 7.89
C ARG A 9 3.65 10.16 7.83
N GLU A 10 4.21 10.97 8.74
CA GLU A 10 4.09 12.44 8.71
C GLU A 10 4.74 13.06 7.47
N LEU A 11 5.93 12.58 7.07
CA LEU A 11 6.60 13.05 5.86
C LEU A 11 5.69 12.86 4.64
N PHE A 12 5.19 11.65 4.42
CA PHE A 12 4.34 11.33 3.27
C PHE A 12 3.02 12.09 3.29
N ALA A 13 2.39 12.28 4.46
CA ALA A 13 1.21 13.12 4.60
C ALA A 13 1.49 14.59 4.21
N ASN A 14 2.67 15.13 4.56
CA ASN A 14 3.06 16.48 4.17
C ASN A 14 3.36 16.60 2.67
N ILE A 15 3.94 15.57 2.06
CA ILE A 15 4.16 15.52 0.62
C ILE A 15 2.83 15.49 -0.12
N ARG A 16 1.90 14.59 0.25
CA ARG A 16 0.54 14.55 -0.32
C ARG A 16 -0.14 15.92 -0.27
N LYS A 17 -0.03 16.63 0.84
CA LYS A 17 -0.64 17.96 1.02
C LYS A 17 0.02 19.06 0.18
N ARG A 18 1.32 18.96 -0.08
CA ARG A 18 2.12 20.02 -0.72
C ARG A 18 3.23 19.43 -1.61
N PRO A 19 2.90 18.69 -2.68
CA PRO A 19 3.88 17.88 -3.40
C PRO A 19 5.01 18.73 -3.99
N ARG A 20 4.69 19.91 -4.54
CA ARG A 20 5.67 20.86 -5.13
C ARG A 20 6.65 21.51 -4.14
N MET A 21 6.47 21.30 -2.83
CA MET A 21 7.45 21.72 -1.83
C MET A 21 8.60 20.70 -1.69
N TRP A 22 8.36 19.45 -2.09
CA TRP A 22 9.24 18.31 -1.85
C TRP A 22 9.72 17.64 -3.12
N LEU A 23 8.88 17.65 -4.16
CA LEU A 23 9.09 16.94 -5.41
C LEU A 23 9.25 17.90 -6.58
N ILE A 24 10.06 17.50 -7.55
CA ILE A 24 10.26 18.25 -8.81
C ILE A 24 8.98 18.19 -9.67
N ARG A 25 8.26 17.08 -9.61
CA ARG A 25 6.98 16.83 -10.28
C ARG A 25 6.05 16.09 -9.32
N ASP A 26 4.76 16.24 -9.53
CA ASP A 26 3.71 15.59 -8.75
C ASP A 26 3.17 14.30 -9.41
N ASP A 27 3.94 13.73 -10.34
CA ASP A 27 3.60 12.49 -11.03
C ASP A 27 3.95 11.21 -10.24
N PHE A 28 3.26 10.11 -10.56
CA PHE A 28 3.40 8.83 -9.85
C PHE A 28 4.84 8.32 -9.86
N ALA A 29 5.52 8.40 -11.00
CA ALA A 29 6.91 7.97 -11.14
C ALA A 29 7.86 8.75 -10.20
N THR A 30 7.65 10.06 -10.07
CA THR A 30 8.45 10.92 -9.18
C THR A 30 8.18 10.60 -7.71
N VAL A 31 6.92 10.35 -7.33
CA VAL A 31 6.57 9.93 -5.96
C VAL A 31 7.18 8.56 -5.64
N VAL A 32 7.10 7.61 -6.57
CA VAL A 32 7.71 6.27 -6.43
C VAL A 32 9.22 6.39 -6.21
N ALA A 33 9.91 7.17 -7.05
CA ALA A 33 11.35 7.39 -6.92
C ALA A 33 11.73 8.04 -5.57
N PHE A 34 10.91 8.98 -5.08
CA PHE A 34 11.12 9.59 -3.77
C PHE A 34 10.99 8.57 -2.63
N VAL A 35 9.91 7.79 -2.63
CA VAL A 35 9.65 6.76 -1.60
C VAL A 35 10.72 5.68 -1.61
N ASP A 36 11.15 5.24 -2.79
CA ASP A 36 12.25 4.28 -2.94
C ASP A 36 13.58 4.84 -2.43
N GLY A 37 13.88 6.12 -2.74
CA GLY A 37 15.03 6.83 -2.18
C GLY A 37 15.01 6.90 -0.66
N CYS A 38 13.84 7.17 -0.05
CA CYS A 38 13.68 7.06 1.40
C CYS A 38 13.97 5.63 1.87
N ASN A 39 13.44 4.61 1.19
CA ASN A 39 13.68 3.23 1.58
C ASN A 39 15.17 2.85 1.54
N GLU A 40 15.89 3.21 0.48
CA GLU A 40 17.35 2.99 0.37
C GLU A 40 18.11 3.70 1.50
N ALA A 41 17.76 4.94 1.81
CA ALA A 41 18.38 5.70 2.89
C ALA A 41 18.16 5.06 4.29
N ASN A 42 17.17 4.17 4.42
CA ASN A 42 16.90 3.41 5.65
C ASN A 42 17.35 1.94 5.54
N ALA A 43 18.38 1.66 4.73
CA ALA A 43 18.87 0.30 4.50
C ALA A 43 17.76 -0.69 4.11
N ARG A 44 16.79 -0.21 3.30
CA ARG A 44 15.62 -0.96 2.82
C ARG A 44 14.64 -1.44 3.90
N SER A 45 14.77 -0.94 5.14
CA SER A 45 13.89 -1.31 6.25
C SER A 45 12.52 -0.62 6.19
N LEU A 46 12.41 0.55 5.55
CA LEU A 46 11.18 1.35 5.50
C LEU A 46 10.04 0.59 4.81
N LEU A 47 10.31 -0.13 3.73
CA LEU A 47 9.29 -0.89 2.99
C LEU A 47 9.35 -2.40 3.28
N THR A 48 10.01 -2.81 4.37
CA THR A 48 10.03 -4.23 4.76
C THR A 48 8.60 -4.73 4.99
N GLY A 49 8.20 -5.73 4.21
CA GLY A 49 6.84 -6.29 4.24
C GLY A 49 5.83 -5.58 3.35
N PHE A 50 6.16 -4.45 2.71
CA PHE A 50 5.18 -3.68 1.91
C PHE A 50 4.68 -4.45 0.68
N GLN A 51 5.57 -5.05 -0.11
CA GLN A 51 5.14 -5.89 -1.24
C GLN A 51 4.36 -7.13 -0.80
N PRO A 52 4.82 -7.95 0.18
CA PRO A 52 4.03 -9.04 0.74
C PRO A 52 2.66 -8.62 1.24
N TRP A 53 2.58 -7.43 1.84
CA TRP A 53 1.32 -6.79 2.18
C TRP A 53 0.52 -6.62 0.90
N LEU A 54 0.84 -5.70 -0.02
CA LEU A 54 0.14 -5.43 -1.30
C LEU A 54 -0.39 -6.68 -2.05
N VAL A 55 0.41 -7.73 -2.16
CA VAL A 55 0.02 -9.00 -2.81
C VAL A 55 -1.24 -9.60 -2.18
N THR A 56 -1.39 -9.52 -0.85
CA THR A 56 -2.56 -10.07 -0.15
C THR A 56 -3.87 -9.31 -0.42
N GLN A 57 -3.82 -8.06 -0.90
CA GLN A 57 -4.99 -7.25 -1.31
C GLN A 57 -5.26 -7.43 -2.78
N ALA A 58 -4.20 -7.39 -3.60
CA ALA A 58 -4.32 -7.65 -5.04
C ALA A 58 -4.76 -9.09 -5.33
N GLY A 59 -4.48 -10.03 -4.42
CA GLY A 59 -4.77 -11.45 -4.60
C GLY A 59 -3.89 -12.14 -5.65
N CYS A 60 -2.97 -11.41 -6.28
CA CYS A 60 -2.08 -11.83 -7.36
C CYS A 60 -0.79 -10.97 -7.38
N LEU A 61 0.04 -11.13 -8.41
CA LEU A 61 1.24 -10.30 -8.67
C LEU A 61 2.41 -10.47 -7.67
N ASP A 62 2.63 -11.68 -7.14
CA ASP A 62 3.76 -11.98 -6.24
C ASP A 62 5.15 -11.87 -6.90
N ASN A 63 5.20 -11.91 -8.23
CA ASN A 63 6.40 -11.70 -9.02
C ASN A 63 6.61 -10.24 -9.49
N HIS A 64 5.75 -9.31 -9.08
CA HIS A 64 5.80 -7.91 -9.48
C HIS A 64 6.46 -7.03 -8.41
N VAL A 65 7.05 -5.92 -8.86
CA VAL A 65 7.58 -4.88 -7.98
C VAL A 65 6.44 -4.07 -7.35
N TRP A 66 6.63 -3.57 -6.13
CA TRP A 66 5.56 -2.96 -5.34
C TRP A 66 4.80 -1.85 -6.07
N TRP A 67 5.48 -0.97 -6.81
CA TRP A 67 4.84 0.16 -7.51
C TRP A 67 3.92 -0.30 -8.65
N SER A 68 4.23 -1.42 -9.30
CA SER A 68 3.33 -2.00 -10.32
C SER A 68 2.09 -2.65 -9.70
N ILE A 69 2.19 -3.16 -8.47
CA ILE A 69 1.03 -3.67 -7.72
C ILE A 69 0.14 -2.49 -7.30
N VAL A 70 0.72 -1.35 -6.88
CA VAL A 70 -0.04 -0.13 -6.59
C VAL A 70 -0.80 0.35 -7.83
N ALA A 71 -0.14 0.44 -8.99
CA ALA A 71 -0.80 0.78 -10.25
C ALA A 71 -1.98 -0.16 -10.57
N HIS A 72 -1.78 -1.47 -10.38
CA HIS A 72 -2.85 -2.46 -10.56
C HIS A 72 -4.02 -2.28 -9.58
N LEU A 73 -3.73 -1.94 -8.31
CA LEU A 73 -4.77 -1.66 -7.31
C LEU A 73 -5.56 -0.38 -7.62
N THR A 74 -4.92 0.61 -8.24
CA THR A 74 -5.58 1.84 -8.70
C THR A 74 -6.52 1.57 -9.87
N GLU A 75 -6.09 0.78 -10.86
CA GLU A 75 -6.91 0.44 -12.02
C GLU A 75 -6.60 -0.98 -12.52
N PRO A 76 -7.35 -2.00 -12.05
CA PRO A 76 -7.07 -3.40 -12.38
C PRO A 76 -7.14 -3.73 -13.88
N ALA A 77 -7.93 -2.96 -14.64
CA ALA A 77 -8.10 -3.07 -16.09
C ALA A 77 -7.23 -2.07 -16.89
N GLY A 78 -6.46 -1.23 -16.20
CA GLY A 78 -5.78 -0.05 -16.74
C GLY A 78 -4.36 -0.29 -17.27
N ALA A 79 -3.62 0.82 -17.45
CA ALA A 79 -2.31 0.84 -18.09
C ALA A 79 -1.33 -0.23 -17.55
N ARG A 80 -0.66 -0.93 -18.47
CA ARG A 80 0.30 -2.01 -18.15
C ARG A 80 1.68 -1.49 -17.71
N ASP A 81 1.94 -0.21 -17.93
CA ASP A 81 3.22 0.44 -17.64
C ASP A 81 2.98 1.83 -17.02
N VAL A 82 3.84 2.21 -16.09
CA VAL A 82 3.84 3.52 -15.41
C VAL A 82 4.13 4.64 -16.40
N GLY A 83 4.85 4.36 -17.49
CA GLY A 83 5.14 5.34 -18.54
C GLY A 83 3.94 5.75 -19.41
N ASP A 84 2.86 4.97 -19.39
CA ASP A 84 1.70 5.13 -20.30
C ASP A 84 0.43 5.63 -19.57
N MET A 85 0.55 6.08 -18.32
CA MET A 85 -0.58 6.63 -17.57
C MET A 85 -1.00 7.99 -18.12
N ASP A 86 -2.31 8.17 -18.33
CA ASP A 86 -2.85 9.51 -18.51
C ASP A 86 -2.82 10.30 -17.19
N ALA A 87 -3.03 11.61 -17.26
CA ALA A 87 -2.92 12.49 -16.09
C ALA A 87 -3.92 12.16 -14.98
N ASP A 88 -5.10 11.63 -15.32
CA ASP A 88 -6.14 11.30 -14.34
C ASP A 88 -5.78 9.99 -13.63
N LEU A 89 -5.29 8.98 -14.36
CA LEU A 89 -4.82 7.73 -13.79
C LEU A 89 -3.58 7.95 -12.93
N ASP A 90 -2.63 8.76 -13.39
CA ASP A 90 -1.42 9.10 -12.64
C ASP A 90 -1.77 9.77 -11.29
N ALA A 91 -2.68 10.75 -11.30
CA ALA A 91 -3.15 11.40 -10.07
C ALA A 91 -3.85 10.40 -9.13
N ARG A 92 -4.69 9.49 -9.65
CA ARG A 92 -5.31 8.43 -8.84
C ARG A 92 -4.27 7.47 -8.26
N ALA A 93 -3.22 7.15 -9.01
CA ALA A 93 -2.15 6.25 -8.55
C ALA A 93 -1.32 6.89 -7.43
N VAL A 94 -1.04 8.20 -7.52
CA VAL A 94 -0.42 8.98 -6.45
C VAL A 94 -1.25 8.94 -5.16
N GLU A 95 -2.55 9.21 -5.27
CA GLU A 95 -3.44 9.19 -4.10
C GLU A 95 -3.54 7.77 -3.49
N THR A 96 -3.68 6.75 -4.34
CA THR A 96 -3.69 5.34 -3.92
C THR A 96 -2.40 4.97 -3.18
N LEU A 97 -1.24 5.39 -3.69
CA LEU A 97 0.04 5.15 -3.04
C LEU A 97 0.10 5.77 -1.65
N PHE A 98 -0.33 7.02 -1.49
CA PHE A 98 -0.31 7.67 -0.18
C PHE A 98 -1.28 7.02 0.80
N ASP A 99 -2.46 6.60 0.37
CA ASP A 99 -3.40 5.85 1.22
C ASP A 99 -2.81 4.52 1.68
N LEU A 100 -2.18 3.77 0.76
CA LEU A 100 -1.53 2.50 1.05
C LEU A 100 -0.33 2.67 1.98
N LEU A 101 0.53 3.67 1.77
CA LEU A 101 1.67 3.94 2.64
C LEU A 101 1.21 4.36 4.04
N ASP A 102 0.18 5.19 4.13
CA ASP A 102 -0.37 5.63 5.41
C ASP A 102 -0.90 4.45 6.24
N GLU A 103 -1.66 3.55 5.60
CA GLU A 103 -2.19 2.34 6.24
C GLU A 103 -1.10 1.33 6.58
N PHE A 104 -0.19 1.07 5.65
CA PHE A 104 0.91 0.13 5.85
C PHE A 104 1.82 0.54 7.00
N LEU A 105 2.25 1.80 7.02
CA LEU A 105 3.16 2.29 8.07
C LEU A 105 2.48 2.24 9.43
N GLU A 106 1.19 2.59 9.50
CA GLU A 106 0.40 2.46 10.73
C GLU A 106 0.36 1.01 11.23
N LEU A 107 0.05 0.05 10.35
CA LEU A 107 0.04 -1.37 10.72
C LEU A 107 1.42 -1.87 11.12
N ARG A 108 2.45 -1.55 10.32
CA ARG A 108 3.82 -2.05 10.50
C ARG A 108 4.41 -1.60 11.84
N ASP A 109 4.08 -0.38 12.27
CA ASP A 109 4.56 0.20 13.52
C ASP A 109 3.81 -0.35 14.77
N GLU A 110 2.76 -1.16 14.58
CA GLU A 110 2.18 -1.96 15.67
C GLU A 110 3.16 -3.05 16.14
N ARG A 111 3.05 -3.43 17.42
CA ARG A 111 3.96 -4.38 18.09
C ARG A 111 4.15 -5.70 17.33
N ASP A 112 3.12 -6.19 16.66
CA ASP A 112 3.11 -7.44 15.89
C ASP A 112 2.81 -7.22 14.40
N GLY A 113 2.86 -5.98 13.92
CA GLY A 113 2.46 -5.58 12.57
C GLY A 113 3.15 -6.39 11.46
N LEU A 114 4.48 -6.43 11.48
CA LEU A 114 5.26 -7.22 10.52
C LEU A 114 4.92 -8.71 10.56
N ASN A 115 4.73 -9.28 11.77
CA ASN A 115 4.38 -10.70 11.91
C ASN A 115 3.02 -10.99 11.26
N ARG A 116 2.04 -10.10 11.45
CA ARG A 116 0.71 -10.22 10.84
C ARG A 116 0.78 -10.13 9.32
N ILE A 117 1.59 -9.21 8.78
CA ILE A 117 1.80 -9.07 7.33
C ILE A 117 2.39 -10.36 6.75
N PHE A 118 3.48 -10.87 7.34
CA PHE A 118 4.13 -12.08 6.82
C PHE A 118 3.28 -13.33 6.99
N ALA A 119 2.52 -13.45 8.08
CA ALA A 119 1.58 -14.56 8.28
C ALA A 119 0.47 -14.57 7.23
N ALA A 120 -0.13 -13.41 6.94
CA ALA A 120 -1.14 -13.29 5.88
C ALA A 120 -0.58 -13.66 4.51
N HIS A 121 0.62 -13.16 4.18
CA HIS A 121 1.27 -13.48 2.91
C HIS A 121 1.63 -14.98 2.79
N GLU A 122 2.09 -15.60 3.87
CA GLU A 122 2.35 -17.05 3.88
C GLU A 122 1.06 -17.85 3.70
N GLN A 123 -0.02 -17.48 4.38
CA GLN A 123 -1.33 -18.11 4.20
C GLN A 123 -1.80 -17.98 2.73
N TRP A 124 -1.63 -16.80 2.13
CA TRP A 124 -2.01 -16.56 0.74
C TRP A 124 -1.23 -17.45 -0.23
N ARG A 125 0.10 -17.57 -0.04
CA ARG A 125 0.93 -18.48 -0.86
C ARG A 125 0.48 -19.93 -0.75
N ARG A 126 0.23 -20.41 0.48
CA ARG A 126 -0.23 -21.79 0.72
C ARG A 126 -1.57 -22.09 0.05
N LEU A 127 -2.48 -21.11 -0.04
CA LEU A 127 -3.76 -21.30 -0.73
C LEU A 127 -3.59 -21.38 -2.25
N ARG A 128 -2.62 -20.65 -2.83
CA ARG A 128 -2.35 -20.70 -4.27
C ARG A 128 -1.57 -21.94 -4.72
N GLU A 129 -0.71 -22.47 -3.87
CA GLU A 129 0.07 -23.69 -4.16
C GLU A 129 -0.80 -24.96 -4.12
N GLN A 130 -2.01 -24.90 -3.55
CA GLN A 130 -2.92 -26.04 -3.51
C GLN A 130 -3.52 -26.32 -4.90
N PRO A 131 -3.31 -27.51 -5.48
CA PRO A 131 -3.85 -27.89 -6.78
C PRO A 131 -5.37 -28.08 -6.68
N GLY A 132 -6.12 -27.00 -6.88
CA GLY A 132 -7.58 -26.99 -6.78
C GLY A 132 -8.24 -25.62 -6.85
N CYS A 133 -7.51 -24.52 -6.64
CA CYS A 133 -8.06 -23.16 -6.80
C CYS A 133 -8.06 -22.73 -8.27
N ASN A 134 -9.22 -22.79 -8.92
CA ASN A 134 -9.43 -22.23 -10.25
C ASN A 134 -9.33 -20.69 -10.17
N ALA A 135 -8.50 -20.10 -11.03
CA ALA A 135 -8.11 -18.69 -11.04
C ALA A 135 -9.21 -17.69 -11.43
N THR A 136 -10.49 -18.01 -11.21
CA THR A 136 -11.63 -17.23 -11.68
C THR A 136 -12.32 -16.40 -10.59
N GLU A 137 -11.93 -16.54 -9.33
CA GLU A 137 -12.48 -15.74 -8.23
C GLU A 137 -11.45 -14.73 -7.73
N THR A 138 -11.55 -13.49 -8.21
CA THR A 138 -10.70 -12.34 -7.88
C THR A 138 -10.94 -11.79 -6.46
N THR A 139 -11.34 -12.63 -5.52
CA THR A 139 -11.46 -12.29 -4.10
C THR A 139 -10.31 -12.98 -3.38
N SER A 140 -9.36 -12.20 -2.85
CA SER A 140 -8.31 -12.73 -1.99
C SER A 140 -8.94 -13.53 -0.86
N ALA A 141 -8.75 -14.86 -0.87
CA ALA A 141 -9.28 -15.75 0.17
C ALA A 141 -8.64 -15.48 1.55
N VAL A 142 -7.60 -14.65 1.61
CA VAL A 142 -6.94 -14.22 2.83
C VAL A 142 -7.42 -12.84 3.23
N GLN A 143 -7.75 -12.68 4.51
CA GLN A 143 -8.08 -11.37 5.06
C GLN A 143 -6.87 -10.45 4.97
N TRP A 144 -7.04 -9.34 4.25
CA TRP A 144 -6.08 -8.25 4.20
C TRP A 144 -5.77 -7.73 5.61
N PRO A 145 -4.51 -7.79 6.09
CA PRO A 145 -4.18 -7.31 7.41
C PRO A 145 -4.19 -5.77 7.42
N ARG A 146 -4.93 -5.18 8.35
CA ARG A 146 -5.02 -3.72 8.57
C ARG A 146 -4.62 -3.35 9.99
N ALA A 147 -4.24 -2.11 10.21
CA ALA A 147 -4.03 -1.57 11.55
C ALA A 147 -5.31 -1.74 12.41
N ALA A 148 -5.15 -2.00 13.71
CA ALA A 148 -6.25 -2.23 14.63
C ALA A 148 -7.21 -1.03 14.70
N SER A 149 -6.68 0.19 14.57
CA SER A 149 -7.44 1.44 14.46
C SER A 149 -8.42 1.43 13.27
N ARG A 150 -8.02 0.84 12.14
CA ARG A 150 -8.82 0.80 10.90
C ARG A 150 -9.85 -0.31 10.91
N ILE A 151 -9.53 -1.46 11.52
CA ILE A 151 -10.51 -2.54 11.71
C ILE A 151 -11.69 -2.03 12.54
N LYS A 152 -11.43 -1.23 13.59
CA LYS A 152 -12.47 -0.69 14.47
C LYS A 152 -13.40 0.31 13.76
N LEU A 153 -12.92 1.04 12.77
CA LEU A 153 -13.72 2.00 11.98
C LEU A 153 -14.69 1.31 11.01
N ASP A 154 -14.34 0.11 10.54
CA ASP A 154 -15.16 -0.67 9.61
C ASP A 154 -16.31 -1.43 10.31
N ILE A 155 -16.33 -1.49 11.66
CA ILE A 155 -17.42 -2.09 12.44
C ILE A 155 -18.48 -1.00 12.72
N PRO A 156 -19.73 -1.12 12.23
CA PRO A 156 -20.75 -0.15 12.52
C PRO A 156 -20.98 -0.10 14.03
N THR A 157 -20.74 1.06 14.63
CA THR A 157 -21.12 1.33 16.01
C THR A 157 -22.64 1.20 16.07
N GLY A 158 -23.14 0.09 16.60
CA GLY A 158 -24.57 -0.14 16.74
C GLY A 158 -25.18 1.00 17.55
N ASP A 159 -26.04 1.78 16.91
CA ASP A 159 -26.90 2.76 17.55
C ASP A 159 -27.79 2.04 18.57
N ASN A 160 -27.37 2.05 19.84
CA ASN A 160 -28.24 1.74 20.96
C ASN A 160 -29.06 3.00 21.27
N HIS A 161 -30.19 3.17 20.57
CA HIS A 161 -31.29 3.99 21.08
C HIS A 161 -32.13 3.13 22.03
N HIS A 162 -32.11 3.48 23.31
CA HIS A 162 -33.13 3.12 24.30
C HIS A 162 -34.23 4.19 24.29
#